data_AF-A0A7C3GJJ0-F1
#
_entry.id   AF-A0A7C3GJJ0-F1
#
_cell.length_a   1.000
_cell.length_b   1.000
_cell.length_c   1.000
_cell.angle_alpha   90.00
_cell.angle_beta   90.00
_cell.angle_gamma   90.00
#
_symmetry.space_group_name_H-M   'P 1'
#
loop_
_entity.id
_entity.type
_entity.pdbx_description
1 polymer ?
#
loop_
_entity_poly.entity_id
_entity_poly.type
_entity_poly.pdbx_seq_one_letter_code
_entity_poly.pdbx_strand_id
1 'polypeptide(L)'
;MNKYQKLAIMMGGSIILLMLLFPPYYVKYGSVIENVGYGFILNPPKFGSIKAMVNTKMLMTQWIGVLILTSLLVIVLKDWPTRKKLQSDTHYSQTHIPNGIEQILEKRINNYLKWGFVFSLVWMFGLGSAISIFCGWKAQRLSKQLSYPYPFRWVIWWCYIVGGAGILLFWPIWIKGILQ
;
A
#
# COMPACT_ATOMS: atom_id res chain seq x y z
N MET A 1 -12.82 -0.43 17.08
CA MET A 1 -11.93 -0.53 15.90
C MET A 1 -12.44 0.37 14.78
N ASN A 2 -11.58 1.27 14.26
CA ASN A 2 -11.92 2.22 13.20
C ASN A 2 -12.32 1.47 11.90
N LYS A 3 -13.15 2.07 11.05
CA LYS A 3 -13.49 1.54 9.71
C LYS A 3 -12.23 1.27 8.88
N TYR A 4 -11.19 2.11 9.01
CA TYR A 4 -9.93 1.93 8.30
C TYR A 4 -9.08 0.78 8.86
N GLN A 5 -9.04 0.61 10.19
CA GLN A 5 -8.38 -0.55 10.80
C GLN A 5 -9.07 -1.86 10.40
N LYS A 6 -10.40 -1.88 10.39
CA LYS A 6 -11.18 -3.01 9.85
C LYS A 6 -10.80 -3.31 8.40
N LEU A 7 -10.71 -2.28 7.56
CA LEU A 7 -10.29 -2.45 6.16
C LEU A 7 -8.86 -3.01 6.04
N ALA A 8 -7.90 -2.47 6.81
CA ALA A 8 -6.52 -2.96 6.80
C ALA A 8 -6.42 -4.42 7.24
N ILE A 9 -7.15 -4.82 8.28
CA ILE A 9 -7.18 -6.22 8.75
C ILE A 9 -7.84 -7.13 7.71
N MET A 10 -8.95 -6.70 7.09
CA MET A 10 -9.59 -7.47 6.00
C MET A 10 -8.64 -7.66 4.82
N MET A 11 -7.87 -6.63 4.44
CA MET A 11 -6.86 -6.73 3.38
C MET A 11 -5.69 -7.65 3.76
N GLY A 12 -5.16 -7.55 4.99
CA GLY A 12 -4.10 -8.45 5.44
C GLY A 12 -4.58 -9.91 5.48
N GLY A 13 -5.80 -10.14 5.97
CA GLY A 13 -6.43 -11.46 6.00
C GLY A 13 -6.67 -12.04 4.60
N SER A 14 -7.11 -11.22 3.63
CA SER A 14 -7.30 -11.70 2.26
C SER A 14 -5.98 -12.06 1.57
N ILE A 15 -4.90 -11.34 1.85
CA ILE A 15 -3.55 -11.68 1.35
C ILE A 15 -3.08 -13.03 1.92
N ILE A 16 -3.25 -13.26 3.23
CA ILE A 16 -2.90 -14.54 3.86
C ILE A 16 -3.75 -15.67 3.26
N LEU A 17 -5.05 -15.45 3.06
CA LEU A 17 -5.94 -16.41 2.42
C LEU A 17 -5.47 -16.75 1.00
N LEU A 18 -5.03 -15.74 0.23
CA LEU A 18 -4.49 -15.97 -1.11
C LEU A 18 -3.20 -16.80 -1.07
N MET A 19 -2.32 -16.56 -0.11
CA MET A 19 -1.10 -17.36 0.09
C MET A 19 -1.40 -18.80 0.51
N LEU A 20 -2.51 -19.05 1.20
CA LEU A 20 -2.98 -20.40 1.55
C LEU A 20 -3.56 -21.14 0.34
N LEU A 21 -4.33 -20.43 -0.49
CA LEU A 21 -4.90 -21.00 -1.72
C LEU A 21 -3.82 -21.24 -2.78
N PHE A 22 -2.80 -20.39 -2.81
CA PHE A 22 -1.71 -20.45 -3.77
C PHE A 22 -0.34 -20.40 -3.09
N PRO A 23 0.08 -21.44 -2.35
CA PRO A 23 1.33 -21.41 -1.63
C PRO A 23 2.53 -21.45 -2.60
N PRO A 24 3.71 -20.96 -2.20
CA PRO A 24 4.92 -21.09 -3.00
C PRO A 24 5.38 -22.55 -3.05
N TYR A 25 5.75 -23.01 -4.24
CA TYR A 25 6.26 -24.38 -4.44
C TYR A 25 7.73 -24.38 -4.84
N TYR A 26 8.39 -25.50 -4.57
CA TYR A 26 9.67 -25.85 -5.17
C TYR A 26 9.58 -27.25 -5.78
N VAL A 27 10.44 -27.50 -6.76
CA VAL A 27 10.51 -28.79 -7.45
C VAL A 27 11.89 -29.40 -7.24
N LYS A 28 11.93 -30.71 -7.02
CA LYS A 28 13.18 -31.46 -6.86
C LYS A 28 13.36 -32.41 -8.03
N TYR A 29 14.43 -32.21 -8.81
CA TYR A 29 14.85 -33.06 -9.92
C TYR A 29 16.16 -33.74 -9.55
N GLY A 30 16.10 -34.98 -9.05
CA GLY A 30 17.28 -35.68 -8.53
C GLY A 30 17.90 -34.95 -7.34
N SER A 31 19.12 -34.45 -7.50
CA SER A 31 19.84 -33.65 -6.49
C SER A 31 19.60 -32.14 -6.60
N VAL A 32 18.99 -31.66 -7.69
CA VAL A 32 18.78 -30.22 -7.93
C VAL A 32 17.43 -29.79 -7.36
N ILE A 33 17.44 -28.73 -6.55
CA ILE A 33 16.24 -28.08 -6.00
C ILE A 33 16.06 -26.76 -6.73
N GLU A 34 14.96 -26.63 -7.45
CA GLU A 34 14.61 -25.42 -8.18
C GLU A 34 13.39 -24.75 -7.56
N ASN A 35 13.51 -23.46 -7.24
CA ASN A 35 12.42 -22.68 -6.66
C ASN A 35 11.57 -22.08 -7.78
N VAL A 36 10.39 -22.66 -8.00
CA VAL A 36 9.45 -22.21 -9.04
C VAL A 36 8.52 -21.10 -8.53
N GLY A 37 8.54 -20.79 -7.24
CA GLY A 37 7.75 -19.72 -6.62
C GLY A 37 6.25 -19.88 -6.89
N TYR A 38 5.65 -18.85 -7.51
CA TYR A 38 4.24 -18.81 -7.92
C TYR A 38 4.03 -19.17 -9.39
N GLY A 39 5.08 -19.63 -10.08
CA GLY A 39 5.01 -20.00 -11.50
C GLY A 39 3.97 -21.08 -11.80
N PHE A 40 3.57 -21.87 -10.80
CA PHE A 40 2.56 -22.92 -10.93
C PHE A 40 1.15 -22.40 -11.32
N ILE A 41 0.84 -21.12 -11.05
CA ILE A 41 -0.46 -20.51 -11.40
C ILE A 41 -0.58 -20.38 -12.93
N LEU A 42 0.53 -20.07 -13.59
CA LEU A 42 0.57 -19.85 -15.04
C LEU A 42 1.04 -21.10 -15.80
N ASN A 43 1.81 -21.96 -15.13
CA ASN A 43 2.37 -23.19 -15.67
C ASN A 43 2.29 -24.29 -14.60
N PRO A 44 1.14 -24.97 -14.43
CA PRO A 44 1.05 -26.10 -13.53
C PRO A 44 2.10 -27.15 -13.92
N PRO A 45 2.79 -27.78 -12.96
CA PRO A 45 3.85 -28.73 -13.26
C PRO A 45 3.32 -29.86 -14.16
N LYS A 46 3.95 -30.04 -15.33
CA LYS A 46 3.53 -31.07 -16.30
C LYS A 46 3.73 -32.44 -15.64
N PHE A 47 2.62 -33.16 -15.47
CA PHE A 47 2.56 -34.41 -14.72
C PHE A 47 3.50 -35.48 -15.29
N GLY A 48 4.27 -36.10 -14.40
CA GLY A 48 5.31 -37.10 -14.62
C GLY A 48 5.87 -37.57 -13.26
N SER A 49 7.11 -38.05 -13.17
CA SER A 49 7.78 -38.43 -11.90
C SER A 49 8.20 -37.25 -11.01
N ILE A 50 7.72 -36.05 -11.31
CA ILE A 50 8.15 -34.80 -10.70
C ILE A 50 7.25 -34.51 -9.49
N LYS A 51 7.83 -34.54 -8.29
CA LYS A 51 7.10 -34.28 -7.04
C LYS A 51 7.24 -32.80 -6.65
N ALA A 52 6.18 -32.03 -6.80
CA ALA A 52 6.11 -30.67 -6.27
C ALA A 52 5.95 -30.70 -4.75
N MET A 53 6.67 -29.81 -4.04
CA MET A 53 6.59 -29.68 -2.58
C MET A 53 6.34 -28.22 -2.20
N VAL A 54 5.54 -28.00 -1.17
CA VAL A 54 5.27 -26.66 -0.64
C VAL A 54 6.53 -26.15 0.06
N ASN A 55 6.92 -24.91 -0.24
CA ASN A 55 8.03 -24.24 0.44
C ASN A 55 7.54 -23.65 1.77
N THR A 56 7.46 -24.48 2.82
CA THR A 56 7.00 -24.05 4.15
C THR A 56 7.84 -22.91 4.73
N LYS A 57 9.16 -22.90 4.46
CA LYS A 57 10.05 -21.83 4.93
C LYS A 57 9.66 -20.49 4.31
N MET A 58 9.50 -20.45 2.99
CA MET A 58 9.12 -19.23 2.26
C MET A 58 7.71 -18.75 2.65
N LEU A 59 6.76 -19.68 2.81
CA LEU A 59 5.40 -19.37 3.25
C LEU A 59 5.39 -18.72 4.64
N MET A 60 6.15 -19.27 5.61
CA MET A 60 6.27 -18.69 6.95
C MET A 60 6.89 -17.29 6.93
N THR A 61 7.94 -17.07 6.13
CA THR A 61 8.55 -15.73 5.97
C THR A 61 7.54 -14.72 5.40
N GLN A 62 6.78 -15.11 4.38
CA GLN A 62 5.75 -14.25 3.78
C GLN A 62 4.65 -13.89 4.78
N TRP A 63 4.19 -14.86 5.58
CA TRP A 63 3.18 -14.62 6.61
C TRP A 63 3.65 -13.63 7.66
N ILE A 64 4.88 -13.80 8.16
CA ILE A 64 5.46 -12.87 9.13
C ILE A 64 5.55 -11.46 8.52
N GLY A 65 5.99 -11.34 7.27
CA GLY A 65 6.02 -10.06 6.55
C GLY A 65 4.64 -9.39 6.47
N VAL A 66 3.60 -10.14 6.07
CA VAL A 66 2.23 -9.61 5.96
C VAL A 66 1.67 -9.22 7.34
N LEU A 67 1.91 -10.02 8.38
CA LEU A 67 1.45 -9.72 9.74
C LEU A 67 2.11 -8.46 10.31
N ILE A 68 3.42 -8.29 10.11
CA ILE A 68 4.15 -7.08 10.53
C ILE A 68 3.61 -5.86 9.80
N LEU A 69 3.51 -5.91 8.46
CA LEU A 69 3.01 -4.80 7.66
C LEU A 69 1.56 -4.43 8.01
N THR A 70 0.70 -5.43 8.17
CA THR A 70 -0.71 -5.22 8.57
C THR A 70 -0.80 -4.61 9.96
N SER A 71 0.02 -5.07 10.90
CA SER A 71 0.04 -4.55 12.28
C SER A 71 0.50 -3.09 12.32
N LEU A 72 1.59 -2.75 11.61
CA LEU A 72 2.06 -1.38 11.46
C LEU A 72 0.97 -0.50 10.83
N LEU A 73 0.31 -0.99 9.79
CA LEU A 73 -0.77 -0.26 9.14
C LEU A 73 -1.96 0.01 10.09
N VAL A 74 -2.34 -0.97 10.91
CA VAL A 74 -3.41 -0.82 11.91
C VAL A 74 -3.04 0.21 12.98
N ILE A 75 -1.77 0.26 13.40
CA ILE A 75 -1.25 1.26 14.34
C ILE A 75 -1.30 2.65 13.71
N VAL A 76 -0.78 2.82 12.49
CA VAL A 76 -0.78 4.11 11.79
C VAL A 76 -2.21 4.61 11.53
N LEU A 77 -3.15 3.71 11.20
CA LEU A 77 -4.55 4.05 10.97
C LEU A 77 -5.35 4.28 12.26
N LYS A 78 -4.77 3.99 13.44
CA LYS A 78 -5.43 4.23 14.73
C LYS A 78 -5.65 5.72 14.95
N ASP A 79 -4.63 6.52 14.68
CA ASP A 79 -4.63 7.97 14.91
C ASP A 79 -5.13 8.75 13.69
N TRP A 80 -5.57 8.05 12.63
CA TRP A 80 -6.16 8.71 11.48
C TRP A 80 -7.44 9.45 11.91
N PRO A 81 -7.46 10.80 11.85
CA PRO A 81 -8.51 11.57 12.46
C PRO A 81 -9.83 11.23 11.78
N THR A 82 -10.76 10.77 12.60
CA THR A 82 -12.08 10.40 12.12
C THR A 82 -12.83 11.69 11.81
N ARG A 83 -13.32 11.85 10.57
CA ARG A 83 -14.02 13.05 10.05
C ARG A 83 -14.93 13.79 11.04
N LYS A 84 -15.59 13.05 11.95
CA LYS A 84 -16.47 13.61 12.98
C LYS A 84 -15.77 14.56 13.94
N LYS A 85 -14.51 14.29 14.30
CA LYS A 85 -13.73 15.13 15.24
C LYS A 85 -13.19 16.39 14.57
N LEU A 86 -12.77 16.29 13.30
CA LEU A 86 -12.41 17.49 12.53
C LEU A 86 -13.62 18.42 12.40
N GLN A 87 -14.81 17.91 12.06
CA GLN A 87 -16.01 18.74 11.92
C GLN A 87 -16.46 19.41 13.23
N SER A 88 -16.29 18.77 14.39
CA SER A 88 -16.63 19.42 15.68
C SER A 88 -15.68 20.57 16.00
N ASP A 89 -14.40 20.39 15.72
CA ASP A 89 -13.37 21.39 16.02
C ASP A 89 -13.43 22.56 15.02
N THR A 90 -13.73 22.28 13.74
CA THR A 90 -13.95 23.33 12.72
C THR A 90 -15.21 24.16 13.01
N HIS A 91 -16.26 23.56 13.60
CA HIS A 91 -17.50 24.28 13.91
C HIS A 91 -17.33 25.42 14.94
N TYR A 92 -16.26 25.40 15.74
CA TYR A 92 -15.96 26.44 16.72
C TYR A 92 -15.20 27.64 16.13
N SER A 93 -14.47 27.45 15.02
CA SER A 93 -13.74 28.53 14.33
C SER A 93 -14.52 29.16 13.16
N GLN A 94 -15.72 28.69 12.88
CA GLN A 94 -16.45 29.04 11.66
C GLN A 94 -17.34 30.27 11.82
N THR A 95 -16.82 31.37 12.34
CA THR A 95 -17.62 32.59 12.53
C THR A 95 -17.59 33.58 11.36
N HIS A 96 -16.72 33.50 10.34
CA HIS A 96 -16.73 34.61 9.35
C HIS A 96 -16.17 34.43 7.91
N ILE A 97 -16.33 33.29 7.22
CA ILE A 97 -15.99 33.16 5.77
C ILE A 97 -17.06 32.36 5.00
N PRO A 98 -17.33 32.58 3.69
CA PRO A 98 -18.33 31.82 2.92
C PRO A 98 -17.75 30.45 2.51
N ASN A 99 -18.09 29.41 3.26
CA ASN A 99 -17.25 28.21 3.44
C ASN A 99 -17.55 27.00 2.54
N GLY A 100 -18.22 27.16 1.40
CA GLY A 100 -18.55 26.02 0.53
C GLY A 100 -17.33 25.42 -0.18
N ILE A 101 -16.45 26.28 -0.70
CA ILE A 101 -15.32 25.86 -1.56
C ILE A 101 -14.21 25.21 -0.72
N GLU A 102 -13.91 25.74 0.46
CA GLU A 102 -12.86 25.19 1.33
C GLU A 102 -13.20 23.77 1.80
N GLN A 103 -14.45 23.51 2.20
CA GLN A 103 -14.90 22.18 2.58
C GLN A 103 -14.79 21.17 1.41
N ILE A 104 -15.10 21.61 0.19
CA ILE A 104 -14.93 20.79 -1.02
C ILE A 104 -13.44 20.50 -1.25
N LEU A 105 -12.56 21.48 -1.06
CA LEU A 105 -11.13 21.34 -1.24
C LEU A 105 -10.53 20.38 -0.22
N GLU A 106 -10.86 20.53 1.07
CA GLU A 106 -10.40 19.63 2.14
C GLU A 106 -10.84 18.19 1.91
N LYS A 107 -12.09 17.99 1.50
CA LYS A 107 -12.61 16.66 1.15
C LYS A 107 -11.84 16.04 -0.01
N ARG A 108 -11.49 16.84 -1.03
CA ARG A 108 -10.66 16.38 -2.16
C ARG A 108 -9.24 16.04 -1.72
N ILE A 109 -8.58 16.90 -0.95
CA ILE A 109 -7.22 16.69 -0.44
C ILE A 109 -7.18 15.41 0.41
N ASN A 110 -8.11 15.23 1.33
CA ASN A 110 -8.20 14.04 2.17
C ASN A 110 -8.38 12.76 1.34
N ASN A 111 -9.20 12.80 0.29
CA ASN A 111 -9.35 11.66 -0.61
C ASN A 111 -8.04 11.37 -1.35
N TYR A 112 -7.34 12.38 -1.89
CA TYR A 112 -6.06 12.17 -2.57
C TYR A 112 -4.98 11.62 -1.63
N LEU A 113 -4.85 12.16 -0.41
CA LEU A 113 -3.91 11.66 0.60
C LEU A 113 -4.21 10.21 0.96
N LYS A 114 -5.49 9.89 1.20
CA LYS A 114 -5.91 8.55 1.58
C LYS A 114 -5.57 7.54 0.49
N TRP A 115 -5.90 7.85 -0.77
CA TRP A 115 -5.56 6.97 -1.88
C TRP A 115 -4.04 6.88 -2.10
N GLY A 116 -3.31 7.99 -2.07
CA GLY A 116 -1.86 8.00 -2.21
C GLY A 116 -1.15 7.15 -1.16
N PHE A 117 -1.62 7.21 0.10
CA PHE A 117 -1.11 6.39 1.20
C PHE A 117 -1.44 4.90 1.03
N VAL A 118 -2.66 4.56 0.59
CA VAL A 118 -3.03 3.17 0.31
C VAL A 118 -2.22 2.61 -0.85
N PHE A 119 -2.06 3.38 -1.93
CA PHE A 119 -1.28 2.94 -3.11
C PHE A 119 0.21 2.78 -2.81
N SER A 120 0.80 3.62 -1.96
CA SER A 120 2.21 3.47 -1.57
C SER A 120 2.47 2.18 -0.78
N LEU A 121 1.48 1.71 -0.02
CA LEU A 121 1.58 0.49 0.77
C LEU A 121 1.27 -0.78 -0.03
N VAL A 122 0.25 -0.72 -0.89
CA VAL A 122 -0.21 -1.90 -1.65
C VAL A 122 0.73 -2.21 -2.82
N TRP A 123 1.39 -1.20 -3.39
CA TRP A 123 2.21 -1.35 -4.59
C TRP A 123 3.53 -0.59 -4.48
N MET A 124 4.45 -1.12 -3.67
CA MET A 124 5.85 -0.66 -3.66
C MET A 124 6.61 -0.96 -4.97
N PHE A 125 6.06 -1.79 -5.87
CA PHE A 125 6.71 -2.21 -7.11
C PHE A 125 6.19 -1.40 -8.31
N GLY A 126 6.86 -0.28 -8.62
CA GLY A 126 6.68 0.47 -9.88
C GLY A 126 5.50 1.44 -9.90
N LEU A 127 4.34 1.00 -10.40
CA LEU A 127 3.21 1.88 -10.73
C LEU A 127 2.56 2.55 -9.51
N GLY A 128 2.42 1.84 -8.39
CA GLY A 128 1.84 2.43 -7.17
C GLY A 128 2.69 3.54 -6.58
N SER A 129 4.01 3.42 -6.71
CA SER A 129 5.00 4.42 -6.31
C SER A 129 4.84 5.72 -7.09
N ALA A 130 4.61 5.64 -8.41
CA ALA A 130 4.34 6.81 -9.24
C ALA A 130 2.99 7.47 -8.89
N ILE A 131 1.95 6.66 -8.66
CA ILE A 131 0.62 7.14 -8.25
C ILE A 131 0.69 7.84 -6.89
N SER A 132 1.45 7.32 -5.92
CA SER A 132 1.57 7.95 -4.61
C SER A 132 2.26 9.32 -4.69
N ILE A 133 3.33 9.45 -5.50
CA ILE A 133 3.99 10.74 -5.76
C ILE A 133 3.01 11.70 -6.41
N PHE A 134 2.27 11.25 -7.43
CA PHE A 134 1.30 12.10 -8.14
C PHE A 134 0.18 12.59 -7.20
N CYS A 135 -0.36 11.70 -6.36
CA CYS A 135 -1.35 12.07 -5.35
C CYS A 135 -0.78 13.07 -4.32
N GLY A 136 0.45 12.85 -3.85
CA GLY A 136 1.16 13.76 -2.94
C GLY A 136 1.36 15.15 -3.56
N TRP A 137 1.77 15.21 -4.83
CA TRP A 137 1.95 16.45 -5.58
C TRP A 137 0.65 17.22 -5.79
N LYS A 138 -0.41 16.52 -6.19
CA LYS A 138 -1.72 17.15 -6.37
C LYS A 138 -2.27 17.68 -5.05
N ALA A 139 -2.12 16.92 -3.96
CA ALA A 139 -2.50 17.35 -2.62
C ALA A 139 -1.70 18.58 -2.17
N GLN A 140 -0.40 18.62 -2.44
CA GLN A 140 0.46 19.77 -2.13
C GLN A 140 0.06 21.02 -2.90
N ARG A 141 -0.31 20.89 -4.18
CA ARG A 141 -0.82 22.02 -4.96
C ARG A 141 -2.13 22.56 -4.38
N LEU A 142 -3.06 21.66 -4.03
CA LEU A 142 -4.33 22.06 -3.42
C LEU A 142 -4.14 22.67 -2.03
N SER A 143 -3.19 22.17 -1.22
CA SER A 143 -2.95 22.75 0.12
C SER A 143 -2.40 24.17 0.07
N LYS A 144 -1.69 24.55 -1.02
CA LYS A 144 -1.23 25.93 -1.22
C LYS A 144 -2.37 26.91 -1.50
N GLN A 145 -3.55 26.43 -1.88
CA GLN A 145 -4.74 27.25 -2.10
C GLN A 145 -5.52 27.52 -0.80
N LEU A 146 -5.17 26.85 0.30
CA LEU A 146 -5.76 27.09 1.61
C LEU A 146 -4.97 28.19 2.34
N SER A 147 -5.67 29.09 3.00
CA SER A 147 -5.07 30.20 3.75
C SER A 147 -4.39 29.77 5.06
N TYR A 148 -4.63 28.53 5.52
CA TYR A 148 -4.14 28.01 6.80
C TYR A 148 -3.20 26.81 6.62
N PRO A 149 -2.26 26.59 7.56
CA PRO A 149 -1.35 25.45 7.53
C PRO A 149 -2.12 24.14 7.65
N TYR A 150 -2.04 23.31 6.60
CA TYR A 150 -2.72 22.01 6.57
C TYR A 150 -2.04 21.01 7.52
N PRO A 151 -2.77 20.41 8.48
CA PRO A 151 -2.17 19.59 9.55
C PRO A 151 -1.51 18.29 9.08
N PHE A 152 -1.78 17.84 7.84
CA PHE A 152 -1.24 16.59 7.28
C PHE A 152 -0.05 16.79 6.35
N ARG A 153 0.73 17.86 6.53
CA ARG A 153 1.95 18.10 5.74
C ARG A 153 2.94 16.92 5.77
N TRP A 154 2.98 16.19 6.87
CA TRP A 154 3.82 14.98 7.01
C TRP A 154 3.38 13.82 6.11
N VAL A 155 2.07 13.66 5.84
CA VAL A 155 1.56 12.58 4.96
C VAL A 155 1.93 12.85 3.50
N ILE A 156 1.94 14.13 3.10
CA ILE A 156 2.43 14.53 1.78
C ILE A 156 3.91 14.16 1.64
N TRP A 157 4.71 14.48 2.66
CA TRP A 157 6.13 14.09 2.71
C TRP A 157 6.33 12.57 2.66
N TRP A 158 5.51 11.82 3.39
CA TRP A 158 5.53 10.35 3.36
C TRP A 158 5.30 9.80 1.95
N CYS A 159 4.33 10.35 1.21
CA CYS A 159 4.05 9.91 -0.17
C CYS A 159 5.25 10.10 -1.10
N TYR A 160 6.04 11.16 -0.90
CA TYR A 160 7.26 11.41 -1.67
C TYR A 160 8.42 10.51 -1.25
N ILE A 161 8.64 10.32 0.05
CA ILE A 161 9.75 9.46 0.52
C ILE A 161 9.49 8.01 0.09
N VAL A 162 8.33 7.46 0.41
CA VAL A 162 8.01 6.06 0.11
C VAL A 162 7.87 5.86 -1.40
N GLY A 163 7.19 6.77 -2.08
CA GLY A 163 7.05 6.73 -3.53
C GLY A 163 8.39 6.89 -4.27
N GLY A 164 9.27 7.76 -3.79
CA GLY A 164 10.60 7.95 -4.36
C GLY A 164 11.49 6.73 -4.13
N ALA A 165 11.49 6.17 -2.92
CA ALA A 165 12.24 4.97 -2.58
C ALA A 165 11.81 3.76 -3.42
N GLY A 166 10.50 3.56 -3.62
CA GLY A 166 9.99 2.48 -4.47
C GLY A 166 10.46 2.61 -5.92
N ILE A 167 10.47 3.82 -6.49
CA ILE A 167 10.99 4.03 -7.85
C ILE A 167 12.49 3.74 -7.89
N LEU A 168 13.28 4.30 -6.96
CA LEU A 168 14.73 4.12 -6.92
C LEU A 168 15.16 2.66 -6.80
N LEU A 169 14.49 1.90 -5.93
CA LEU A 169 14.82 0.48 -5.72
C LEU A 169 14.46 -0.39 -6.93
N PHE A 170 13.35 -0.09 -7.63
CA PHE A 170 12.87 -0.91 -8.75
C PHE A 170 13.33 -0.47 -10.12
N TRP A 171 13.88 0.74 -10.24
CA TRP A 171 14.44 1.28 -11.48
C TRP A 171 15.42 0.33 -12.19
N PRO A 172 16.45 -0.25 -11.53
CA PRO A 172 17.41 -1.11 -12.21
C PRO A 172 16.81 -2.44 -12.71
N ILE A 173 15.76 -2.96 -12.06
CA ILE A 173 15.09 -4.20 -12.47
C ILE A 173 14.31 -3.96 -13.77
N TRP A 174 13.60 -2.84 -13.85
CA TRP A 174 12.85 -2.45 -15.05
C TRP A 174 13.75 -2.21 -16.26
N ILE A 175 14.89 -1.51 -16.08
CA ILE A 175 15.84 -1.26 -17.16
C ILE A 175 16.38 -2.57 -17.73
N LYS A 176 16.74 -3.53 -16.86
CA LYS A 176 17.24 -4.83 -17.31
C LYS A 176 16.18 -5.63 -18.06
N GLY A 177 14.91 -5.58 -17.64
CA GLY A 177 13.81 -6.27 -18.31
C GLY A 177 13.40 -5.67 -19.67
N ILE A 178 13.65 -4.37 -19.90
CA ILE A 178 13.40 -3.71 -21.20
C ILE A 178 14.53 -3.98 -22.21
N LEU A 179 15.75 -4.18 -21.72
CA LEU A 179 16.94 -4.38 -22.57
C LEU A 179 17.17 -5.84 -23.00
N GLN A 180 16.35 -6.79 -22.53
CA GLN A 180 16.37 -8.20 -22.91
C GLN A 180 15.20 -8.52 -23.86
#